data_AF-A0A2G8KQD9-F1
#
_entry.id   AF-A0A2G8KQD9-F1
#
_cell.length_a   1.000
_cell.length_b   1.000
_cell.length_c   1.000
_cell.angle_alpha   90.00
_cell.angle_beta   90.00
_cell.angle_gamma   90.00
#
_symmetry.space_group_name_H-M   'P 1'
#
loop_
_entity.id
_entity.type
_entity.pdbx_description
1 polymer ?
#
loop_
_entity_poly.entity_id
_entity_poly.type
_entity_poly.pdbx_seq_one_letter_code
_entity_poly.pdbx_strand_id
1 'polypeptide(L)'
;MSRFSVMQSQMKLAEKLTILTDRGRGLLARLYNIKKACQDPNSRPAFLSEKMLEPCIRAIEKKFPQSEKSQSVLQPVDQRKAEILKVLSVYYTTFKDILDFKDHVLNLFTVIASVHVTFDITTNFDMTKSYLDLIVTFVSTLLLLARVEDRKAMLGLYNHAFELAHQRSEPAFARLGKMVDDFQSPMKKLAEEFIPFESCISSALFSLLHLYPRRNATAAQWRAQEMLSLVTKPTVLLNPAQSETMRCEYLPLDTIERWIIIGYMVCPTLLQSNERNHGLWRPALQNSYCITLFRDEVLMFHKYIEVFFASIKGFSKRVAEVKESSNVALQQAGMLHKERRKFLRSALLELSQILSDQPGLLGPKALYVLMGFSFARDEILWLVRHVEHPHPKMKNKPTTDFEDPQLPELLFYMEELRALVKKYYQVLQQYYVQYLNGYDAIVLNNLVKNLPLCPEDESIILSSFVQQMESLNLKESNSRLAECLCRTKD
;
A
#
# COMPACT_ATOMS: atom_id res chain seq x y z
N MET A 1 0.05 8.37 -37.74
CA MET A 1 -0.11 7.51 -36.56
C MET A 1 1.19 6.88 -36.05
N SER A 2 2.30 6.84 -36.80
CA SER A 2 3.51 6.07 -36.43
C SER A 2 4.47 6.70 -35.42
N ARG A 3 4.62 8.04 -35.34
CA ARG A 3 5.54 8.64 -34.36
C ARG A 3 4.95 8.74 -32.95
N PHE A 4 3.65 8.98 -32.84
CA PHE A 4 2.97 9.13 -31.55
C PHE A 4 2.80 7.76 -30.84
N SER A 5 2.51 6.68 -31.59
CA SER A 5 2.44 5.33 -31.03
C SER A 5 3.79 4.79 -30.57
N VAL A 6 4.86 5.03 -31.34
CA VAL A 6 6.24 4.63 -30.97
C VAL A 6 6.74 5.41 -29.75
N MET A 7 6.36 6.68 -29.61
CA MET A 7 6.74 7.47 -28.42
C MET A 7 5.97 7.00 -27.17
N GLN A 8 4.75 6.47 -27.34
CA GLN A 8 3.95 5.90 -26.25
C GLN A 8 4.49 4.53 -25.77
N SER A 9 4.89 3.64 -26.67
CA SER A 9 5.45 2.33 -26.30
C SER A 9 6.79 2.43 -25.56
N GLN A 10 7.55 3.52 -25.76
CA GLN A 10 8.83 3.78 -25.11
C GLN A 10 8.73 4.45 -23.74
N MET A 11 7.53 4.67 -23.19
CA MET A 11 7.37 5.36 -21.91
C MET A 11 7.78 4.53 -20.68
N LYS A 12 7.87 3.19 -20.82
CA LYS A 12 8.30 2.24 -19.78
C LYS A 12 7.49 2.35 -18.48
N LEU A 13 6.16 2.41 -18.62
CA LEU A 13 5.27 2.66 -17.49
C LEU A 13 5.33 1.53 -16.45
N ALA A 14 5.34 0.28 -16.89
CA ALA A 14 5.41 -0.88 -16.00
C ALA A 14 6.70 -0.86 -15.15
N GLU A 15 7.84 -0.57 -15.78
CA GLU A 15 9.13 -0.53 -15.11
C GLU A 15 9.22 0.65 -14.14
N LYS A 16 8.78 1.84 -14.57
CA LYS A 16 8.79 3.04 -13.72
C LYS A 16 7.85 2.87 -12.51
N LEU A 17 6.65 2.33 -12.70
CA LEU A 17 5.72 2.03 -11.61
C LEU A 17 6.32 1.02 -10.61
N THR A 18 6.99 -0.02 -11.12
CA THR A 18 7.63 -1.04 -10.29
C THR A 18 8.78 -0.46 -9.47
N ILE A 19 9.71 0.23 -10.13
CA ILE A 19 10.91 0.80 -9.50
C ILE A 19 10.53 1.89 -8.49
N LEU A 20 9.62 2.79 -8.84
CA LEU A 20 9.22 3.87 -7.93
C LEU A 20 8.42 3.36 -6.74
N THR A 21 7.55 2.36 -6.93
CA THR A 21 6.83 1.76 -5.80
C THR A 21 7.80 1.10 -4.81
N ASP A 22 8.79 0.36 -5.30
CA ASP A 22 9.80 -0.26 -4.45
C ASP A 22 10.68 0.77 -3.75
N ARG A 23 11.18 1.76 -4.50
CA ARG A 23 11.96 2.88 -3.95
C ARG A 23 11.19 3.62 -2.86
N GLY A 24 9.90 3.89 -3.08
CA GLY A 24 9.03 4.56 -2.13
C GLY A 24 8.87 3.77 -0.82
N ARG A 25 8.76 2.44 -0.89
CA ARG A 25 8.74 1.57 0.31
C ARG A 25 10.05 1.64 1.09
N GLY A 26 11.19 1.64 0.39
CA GLY A 26 12.49 1.85 1.02
C GLY A 26 12.62 3.20 1.71
N LEU A 27 12.11 4.27 1.10
CA LEU A 27 12.11 5.62 1.68
C LEU A 27 11.16 5.72 2.88
N LEU A 28 9.98 5.11 2.82
CA LEU A 28 9.09 4.98 3.99
C LEU A 28 9.79 4.31 5.16
N ALA A 29 10.54 3.23 4.92
CA ALA A 29 11.29 2.55 5.97
C ALA A 29 12.37 3.45 6.60
N ARG A 30 13.14 4.16 5.77
CA ARG A 30 14.16 5.12 6.26
C ARG A 30 13.53 6.25 7.07
N LEU A 31 12.44 6.83 6.57
CA LEU A 31 11.73 7.91 7.22
C LEU A 31 11.07 7.47 8.54
N TYR A 32 10.52 6.26 8.56
CA TYR A 32 10.01 5.62 9.77
C TYR A 32 11.11 5.51 10.84
N ASN A 33 12.28 5.00 10.47
CA ASN A 33 13.40 4.88 11.42
C ASN A 33 13.86 6.25 11.92
N ILE A 34 13.93 7.27 11.05
CA ILE A 34 14.22 8.65 11.46
C ILE A 34 13.19 9.14 12.47
N LYS A 35 11.90 8.97 12.19
CA LYS A 35 10.83 9.38 13.10
C LYS A 35 10.98 8.70 14.46
N LYS A 36 11.18 7.39 14.51
CA LYS A 36 11.34 6.64 15.77
C LYS A 36 12.58 7.08 16.52
N ALA A 37 13.71 7.28 15.83
CA ALA A 37 14.94 7.77 16.45
C ALA A 37 14.77 9.18 17.05
N CYS A 38 14.06 10.08 16.38
CA CYS A 38 13.77 11.42 16.91
C CYS A 38 12.82 11.40 18.14
N GLN A 39 11.99 10.37 18.29
CA GLN A 39 11.05 10.25 19.41
C GLN A 39 11.67 9.58 20.65
N ASP A 40 12.73 8.79 20.47
CA ASP A 40 13.47 8.16 21.57
C ASP A 40 14.59 9.10 22.07
N PRO A 41 14.56 9.56 23.34
CA PRO A 41 15.60 10.43 23.90
C PRO A 41 17.02 9.87 23.80
N ASN A 42 17.19 8.54 23.76
CA ASN A 42 18.51 7.91 23.68
C ASN A 42 19.08 7.88 22.24
N SER A 43 18.20 7.84 21.25
CA SER A 43 18.57 7.73 19.83
C SER A 43 18.49 9.07 19.09
N ARG A 44 17.80 10.07 19.67
CA ARG A 44 17.65 11.40 19.09
C ARG A 44 19.03 12.07 18.99
N PRO A 45 19.40 12.66 17.83
CA PRO A 45 20.67 13.36 17.69
C PRO A 45 20.88 14.38 18.83
N ALA A 46 21.98 14.23 19.57
CA ALA A 46 22.24 14.98 20.81
C ALA A 46 22.09 16.49 20.63
N PHE A 47 22.54 17.03 19.48
CA PHE A 47 22.44 18.45 19.13
C PHE A 47 21.03 19.03 19.26
N LEU A 48 19.99 18.22 19.03
CA LEU A 48 18.58 18.65 19.09
C LEU A 48 18.06 18.79 20.53
N SER A 49 18.79 18.28 21.50
CA SER A 49 18.44 18.32 22.94
C SER A 49 19.46 19.10 23.78
N GLU A 50 20.55 19.59 23.17
CA GLU A 50 21.59 20.35 23.85
C GLU A 50 21.12 21.78 24.18
N LYS A 51 21.16 22.16 25.46
CA LYS A 51 20.75 23.50 25.94
C LYS A 51 21.49 24.66 25.25
N MET A 52 22.75 24.45 24.88
CA MET A 52 23.57 25.46 24.19
C MET A 52 23.10 25.74 22.76
N LEU A 53 22.52 24.74 22.09
CA LEU A 53 22.04 24.85 20.70
C LEU A 53 20.55 25.21 20.62
N GLU A 54 19.81 25.10 21.73
CA GLU A 54 18.37 25.36 21.79
C GLU A 54 17.98 26.76 21.27
N PRO A 55 18.66 27.88 21.63
CA PRO A 55 18.35 29.19 21.06
C PRO A 55 18.58 29.26 19.55
N CYS A 56 19.63 28.59 19.05
CA CYS A 56 19.96 28.52 17.63
C CYS A 56 18.88 27.76 16.87
N ILE A 57 18.47 26.60 17.38
CA ILE A 57 17.45 25.74 16.78
C ILE A 57 16.12 26.48 16.67
N ARG A 58 15.67 27.12 17.76
CA ARG A 58 14.43 27.90 17.75
C ARG A 58 14.47 29.04 16.72
N ALA A 59 15.61 29.71 16.56
CA ALA A 59 15.78 30.77 15.56
C ALA A 59 15.73 30.22 14.12
N ILE A 60 16.42 29.09 13.88
CA ILE A 60 16.39 28.37 12.59
C ILE A 60 14.97 27.94 12.24
N GLU A 61 14.26 27.29 13.15
CA GLU A 61 12.90 26.81 12.91
C GLU A 61 11.91 27.94 12.65
N LYS A 62 12.07 29.08 13.34
CA LYS A 62 11.22 30.26 13.16
C LYS A 62 11.40 30.91 11.78
N LYS A 63 12.62 30.91 11.23
CA LYS A 63 12.90 31.49 9.91
C LYS A 63 12.78 30.49 8.76
N PHE A 64 12.71 29.19 9.07
CA PHE A 64 12.59 28.14 8.07
C PHE A 64 11.41 28.40 7.13
N PRO A 65 11.58 28.30 5.80
CA PRO A 65 12.72 27.71 5.08
C PRO A 65 13.88 28.66 4.75
N GLN A 66 13.85 29.91 5.20
CA GLN A 66 14.96 30.85 5.02
C GLN A 66 16.10 30.53 6.00
N SER A 67 17.35 30.69 5.56
CA SER A 67 18.52 30.57 6.45
C SER A 67 18.53 31.69 7.49
N GLU A 68 18.78 31.33 8.76
CA GLU A 68 19.14 32.30 9.79
C GLU A 68 20.51 32.91 9.46
N LYS A 69 20.64 34.24 9.58
CA LYS A 69 21.85 34.98 9.21
C LYS A 69 22.54 35.62 10.42
N SER A 70 21.90 35.61 11.59
CA SER A 70 22.45 36.21 12.80
C SER A 70 23.64 35.41 13.31
N GLN A 71 24.85 35.93 13.10
CA GLN A 71 26.10 35.28 13.54
C GLN A 71 26.17 35.11 15.06
N SER A 72 25.63 36.05 15.83
CA SER A 72 25.61 35.96 17.30
C SER A 72 24.75 34.82 17.81
N VAL A 73 23.65 34.51 17.11
CA VAL A 73 22.76 33.40 17.47
C VAL A 73 23.34 32.06 17.02
N LEU A 74 24.08 32.03 15.92
CA LEU A 74 24.57 30.79 15.30
C LEU A 74 25.99 30.38 15.72
N GLN A 75 26.69 31.23 16.49
CA GLN A 75 28.05 30.98 16.98
C GLN A 75 28.24 29.56 17.57
N PRO A 76 27.31 28.99 18.37
CA PRO A 76 27.48 27.64 18.91
C PRO A 76 27.60 26.53 17.85
N VAL A 77 27.04 26.73 16.65
CA VAL A 77 27.12 25.76 15.54
C VAL A 77 28.53 25.71 14.95
N ASP A 78 29.26 26.83 14.90
CA ASP A 78 30.61 26.88 14.32
C ASP A 78 31.60 25.98 15.07
N GLN A 79 31.46 25.91 16.39
CA GLN A 79 32.29 25.06 17.26
C GLN A 79 32.06 23.55 17.03
N ARG A 80 30.88 23.16 16.55
CA ARG A 80 30.47 21.74 16.37
C ARG A 80 30.21 21.36 14.90
N LYS A 81 30.51 22.24 13.94
CA LYS A 81 30.07 22.09 12.53
C LYS A 81 30.46 20.76 11.88
N ALA A 82 31.68 20.27 12.12
CA ALA A 82 32.16 19.01 11.55
C ALA A 82 31.36 17.79 12.06
N GLU A 83 31.00 17.81 13.34
CA GLU A 83 30.22 16.75 13.97
C GLU A 83 28.75 16.78 13.52
N ILE A 84 28.16 17.99 13.46
CA ILE A 84 26.80 18.20 12.95
C ILE A 84 26.68 17.69 11.50
N LEU A 85 27.63 18.05 10.64
CA LEU A 85 27.68 17.56 9.26
C LEU A 85 27.77 16.04 9.21
N LYS A 86 28.64 15.44 10.01
CA LYS A 86 28.81 13.97 10.05
C LYS A 86 27.51 13.28 10.45
N VAL A 87 26.91 13.67 11.57
CA VAL A 87 25.74 12.98 12.14
C VAL A 87 24.46 13.25 11.35
N LEU A 88 24.19 14.51 10.98
CA LEU A 88 22.95 14.88 10.28
C LEU A 88 22.98 14.55 8.79
N SER A 89 24.14 14.18 8.21
CA SER A 89 24.24 13.81 6.78
C SER A 89 23.24 12.74 6.37
N VAL A 90 23.12 11.65 7.13
CA VAL A 90 22.21 10.54 6.81
C VAL A 90 20.74 10.97 6.80
N TYR A 91 20.36 11.83 7.75
CA TYR A 91 19.02 12.42 7.83
C TYR A 91 18.77 13.33 6.63
N TYR A 92 19.70 14.27 6.38
CA TYR A 92 19.61 15.22 5.27
C TYR A 92 19.51 14.52 3.92
N THR A 93 20.38 13.55 3.64
CA THR A 93 20.35 12.76 2.41
C THR A 93 19.04 11.99 2.27
N THR A 94 18.46 11.49 3.37
CA THR A 94 17.14 10.83 3.31
C THR A 94 16.04 11.82 2.91
N PHE A 95 16.03 13.03 3.44
CA PHE A 95 15.07 14.07 3.04
C PHE A 95 15.27 14.49 1.57
N LYS A 96 16.52 14.58 1.11
CA LYS A 96 16.87 14.80 -0.29
C LYS A 96 16.34 13.70 -1.20
N ASP A 97 16.55 12.44 -0.83
CA ASP A 97 16.04 11.29 -1.58
C ASP A 97 14.50 11.30 -1.69
N ILE A 98 13.79 11.80 -0.67
CA ILE A 98 12.33 11.97 -0.69
C ILE A 98 11.90 13.08 -1.65
N LEU A 99 12.64 14.19 -1.71
CA LEU A 99 12.40 15.26 -2.69
C LEU A 99 12.56 14.72 -4.12
N ASP A 100 13.66 14.02 -4.39
CA ASP A 100 13.91 13.44 -5.71
C ASP A 100 12.83 12.40 -6.06
N PHE A 101 12.46 11.54 -5.11
CA PHE A 101 11.35 10.59 -5.29
C PHE A 101 10.05 11.31 -5.66
N LYS A 102 9.71 12.40 -4.96
CA LYS A 102 8.52 13.19 -5.25
C LYS A 102 8.52 13.73 -6.68
N ASP A 103 9.64 14.27 -7.15
CA ASP A 103 9.76 14.76 -8.52
C ASP A 103 9.52 13.65 -9.55
N HIS A 104 10.09 12.46 -9.33
CA HIS A 104 9.94 11.33 -10.24
C HIS A 104 8.51 10.77 -10.26
N VAL A 105 7.85 10.68 -9.10
CA VAL A 105 6.44 10.24 -9.02
C VAL A 105 5.52 11.22 -9.75
N LEU A 106 5.65 12.52 -9.47
CA LEU A 106 4.80 13.52 -10.12
C LEU A 106 5.02 13.55 -11.64
N ASN A 107 6.26 13.45 -12.11
CA ASN A 107 6.56 13.34 -13.53
C ASN A 107 5.90 12.09 -14.15
N LEU A 108 6.01 10.93 -13.51
CA LEU A 108 5.34 9.71 -13.98
C LEU A 108 3.82 9.88 -14.04
N PHE A 109 3.20 10.49 -13.03
CA PHE A 109 1.76 10.76 -13.05
C PHE A 109 1.36 11.72 -14.17
N THR A 110 2.16 12.75 -14.45
CA THR A 110 1.96 13.63 -15.62
C THR A 110 2.02 12.84 -16.92
N VAL A 111 3.00 11.94 -17.09
CA VAL A 111 3.10 11.10 -18.28
C VAL A 111 1.87 10.19 -18.41
N ILE A 112 1.47 9.49 -17.35
CA ILE A 112 0.28 8.62 -17.33
C ILE A 112 -0.99 9.40 -17.70
N ALA A 113 -1.18 10.59 -17.14
CA ALA A 113 -2.33 11.44 -17.44
C ALA A 113 -2.32 11.93 -18.88
N SER A 114 -1.15 12.28 -19.44
CA SER A 114 -1.01 12.79 -20.80
C SER A 114 -1.36 11.78 -21.90
N VAL A 115 -1.28 10.48 -21.58
CA VAL A 115 -1.65 9.40 -22.51
C VAL A 115 -3.02 8.79 -22.19
N HIS A 116 -3.73 9.38 -21.21
CA HIS A 116 -5.08 8.96 -20.82
C HIS A 116 -5.21 7.46 -20.51
N VAL A 117 -4.27 6.91 -19.72
CA VAL A 117 -4.37 5.50 -19.30
C VAL A 117 -5.69 5.26 -18.57
N THR A 118 -6.46 4.29 -19.05
CA THR A 118 -7.64 3.77 -18.36
C THR A 118 -7.24 2.63 -17.44
N PHE A 119 -7.51 2.79 -16.16
CA PHE A 119 -7.24 1.78 -15.15
C PHE A 119 -8.49 0.98 -14.81
N ASP A 120 -8.37 -0.35 -14.83
CA ASP A 120 -9.38 -1.28 -14.38
C ASP A 120 -8.73 -2.46 -13.66
N ILE A 121 -8.99 -2.59 -12.36
CA ILE A 121 -8.43 -3.67 -11.53
C ILE A 121 -8.79 -5.07 -12.03
N THR A 122 -9.90 -5.21 -12.77
CA THR A 122 -10.38 -6.50 -13.30
C THR A 122 -9.75 -6.86 -14.64
N THR A 123 -9.17 -5.88 -15.35
CA THR A 123 -8.58 -6.08 -16.68
C THR A 123 -7.06 -5.94 -16.64
N ASN A 124 -6.55 -4.74 -16.34
CA ASN A 124 -5.12 -4.45 -16.28
C ASN A 124 -4.64 -4.40 -14.81
N PHE A 125 -4.87 -5.51 -14.10
CA PHE A 125 -4.65 -5.66 -12.66
C PHE A 125 -3.28 -5.12 -12.18
N ASP A 126 -2.17 -5.54 -12.79
CA ASP A 126 -0.82 -5.13 -12.36
C ASP A 126 -0.60 -3.63 -12.49
N MET A 127 -1.09 -3.06 -13.59
CA MET A 127 -0.96 -1.64 -13.88
C MET A 127 -1.79 -0.81 -12.89
N THR A 128 -3.06 -1.18 -12.70
CA THR A 128 -3.98 -0.51 -11.76
C THR A 128 -3.51 -0.63 -10.33
N LYS A 129 -3.14 -1.84 -9.90
CA LYS A 129 -2.58 -2.10 -8.58
C LYS A 129 -1.31 -1.29 -8.34
N SER A 130 -0.35 -1.30 -9.27
CA SER A 130 0.92 -0.59 -9.10
C SER A 130 0.73 0.92 -9.07
N TYR A 131 -0.22 1.44 -9.84
CA TYR A 131 -0.58 2.86 -9.81
C TYR A 131 -1.19 3.28 -8.46
N LEU A 132 -2.18 2.53 -7.97
CA LEU A 132 -2.80 2.80 -6.65
C LEU A 132 -1.80 2.60 -5.49
N ASP A 133 -0.95 1.58 -5.57
CA ASP A 133 0.14 1.35 -4.60
C ASP A 133 1.15 2.51 -4.59
N LEU A 134 1.52 3.04 -5.75
CA LEU A 134 2.42 4.19 -5.83
C LEU A 134 1.79 5.44 -5.23
N ILE A 135 0.50 5.70 -5.51
CA ILE A 135 -0.25 6.82 -4.90
C ILE A 135 -0.24 6.70 -3.38
N VAL A 136 -0.62 5.54 -2.84
CA VAL A 136 -0.65 5.32 -1.39
C VAL A 136 0.74 5.42 -0.77
N THR A 137 1.77 4.89 -1.42
CA THR A 137 3.17 4.97 -0.95
C THR A 137 3.65 6.41 -0.94
N PHE A 138 3.38 7.17 -2.00
CA PHE A 138 3.73 8.58 -2.14
C PHE A 138 3.06 9.43 -1.06
N VAL A 139 1.74 9.31 -0.90
CA VAL A 139 0.98 10.06 0.11
C VAL A 139 1.42 9.66 1.52
N SER A 140 1.60 8.36 1.80
CA SER A 140 2.06 7.90 3.11
C SER A 140 3.45 8.44 3.45
N THR A 141 4.35 8.55 2.47
CA THR A 141 5.68 9.14 2.65
C THR A 141 5.58 10.59 3.11
N LEU A 142 4.75 11.38 2.44
CA LEU A 142 4.61 12.80 2.72
C LEU A 142 3.84 13.08 4.01
N LEU A 143 2.84 12.25 4.33
CA LEU A 143 2.15 12.29 5.62
C LEU A 143 3.09 11.94 6.78
N LEU A 144 3.95 10.92 6.60
CA LEU A 144 4.92 10.54 7.62
C LEU A 144 6.01 11.62 7.77
N LEU A 145 6.44 12.23 6.67
CA LEU A 145 7.41 13.34 6.68
C LEU A 145 6.91 14.50 7.52
N ALA A 146 5.64 14.88 7.36
CA ALA A 146 5.01 15.95 8.13
C ALA A 146 4.92 15.66 9.63
N ARG A 147 5.03 14.39 10.04
CA ARG A 147 5.03 13.94 11.44
C ARG A 147 6.42 13.81 12.06
N VAL A 148 7.49 14.08 11.31
CA VAL A 148 8.84 14.19 11.88
C VAL A 148 8.99 15.58 12.47
N GLU A 149 8.87 15.72 13.80
CA GLU A 149 8.86 17.01 14.50
C GLU A 149 10.14 17.81 14.22
N ASP A 150 11.30 17.19 14.42
CA ASP A 150 12.63 17.82 14.28
C ASP A 150 13.08 18.07 12.84
N ARG A 151 12.24 17.83 11.83
CA ARG A 151 12.66 17.91 10.40
C ARG A 151 13.22 19.29 10.01
N LYS A 152 12.62 20.37 10.53
CA LYS A 152 13.08 21.75 10.25
C LYS A 152 14.42 22.02 10.91
N ALA A 153 14.55 21.67 12.19
CA ALA A 153 15.80 21.77 12.93
C ALA A 153 16.94 20.99 12.25
N MET A 154 16.72 19.72 11.89
CA MET A 154 17.73 18.88 11.24
C MET A 154 18.20 19.46 9.91
N LEU A 155 17.28 19.88 9.04
CA LEU A 155 17.62 20.46 7.74
C LEU A 155 18.36 21.79 7.89
N GLY A 156 17.88 22.67 8.77
CA GLY A 156 18.45 23.99 8.97
C GLY A 156 19.82 23.97 9.65
N LEU A 157 20.01 23.13 10.68
CA LEU A 157 21.30 22.92 11.32
C LEU A 157 22.34 22.37 10.34
N TYR A 158 21.96 21.34 9.56
CA TYR A 158 22.86 20.76 8.57
C TYR A 158 23.25 21.79 7.51
N ASN A 159 22.28 22.54 6.97
CA ASN A 159 22.55 23.56 5.98
C ASN A 159 23.47 24.66 6.51
N HIS A 160 23.25 25.13 7.74
CA HIS A 160 24.10 26.16 8.33
C HIS A 160 25.53 25.66 8.57
N ALA A 161 25.69 24.44 9.11
CA ALA A 161 27.01 23.83 9.27
C ALA A 161 27.71 23.62 7.91
N PHE A 162 26.94 23.30 6.87
CA PHE A 162 27.44 23.18 5.49
C PHE A 162 27.92 24.51 4.94
N GLU A 163 27.16 25.59 5.14
CA GLU A 163 27.52 26.96 4.78
C GLU A 163 28.83 27.40 5.45
N LEU A 164 29.00 27.12 6.74
CA LEU A 164 30.23 27.44 7.46
C LEU A 164 31.46 26.66 6.95
N ALA A 165 31.25 25.43 6.48
CA ALA A 165 32.33 24.59 5.98
C ALA A 165 32.70 24.87 4.51
N HIS A 166 31.73 25.23 3.67
CA HIS A 166 31.90 25.33 2.22
C HIS A 166 31.70 26.74 1.65
N GLN A 167 31.38 27.72 2.51
CA GLN A 167 31.10 29.12 2.13
C GLN A 167 29.93 29.29 1.15
N ARG A 168 29.06 28.27 1.06
CA ARG A 168 27.86 28.27 0.21
C ARG A 168 26.76 27.40 0.82
N SER A 169 25.51 27.71 0.49
CA SER A 169 24.34 26.92 0.90
C SER A 169 24.36 25.52 0.28
N GLU A 170 23.76 24.54 0.95
CA GLU A 170 23.59 23.21 0.35
C GLU A 170 22.62 23.34 -0.84
N PRO A 171 23.00 22.86 -2.06
CA PRO A 171 22.23 23.13 -3.28
C PRO A 171 20.74 22.75 -3.25
N ALA A 172 20.38 21.68 -2.53
CA ALA A 172 19.01 21.20 -2.39
C ALA A 172 18.23 21.89 -1.26
N PHE A 173 18.89 22.63 -0.35
CA PHE A 173 18.25 23.21 0.83
C PHE A 173 17.04 24.08 0.50
N ALA A 174 17.14 24.95 -0.51
CA ALA A 174 16.03 25.82 -0.89
C ALA A 174 14.78 25.02 -1.33
N ARG A 175 14.96 23.97 -2.14
CA ARG A 175 13.88 23.11 -2.61
C ARG A 175 13.32 22.23 -1.47
N LEU A 176 14.21 21.68 -0.64
CA LEU A 176 13.83 20.89 0.54
C LEU A 176 13.05 21.71 1.56
N GLY A 177 13.53 22.93 1.84
CA GLY A 177 12.88 23.88 2.71
C GLY A 177 11.47 24.18 2.23
N LYS A 178 11.31 24.51 0.94
CA LYS A 178 10.01 24.73 0.32
C LYS A 178 9.10 23.49 0.42
N MET A 179 9.62 22.29 0.13
CA MET A 179 8.84 21.06 0.26
C MET A 179 8.36 20.84 1.70
N VAL A 180 9.22 21.00 2.70
CA VAL A 180 8.85 20.82 4.11
C VAL A 180 7.83 21.87 4.57
N ASP A 181 7.91 23.09 4.02
CA ASP A 181 7.00 24.19 4.35
C ASP A 181 5.62 24.04 3.69
N ASP A 182 5.58 23.70 2.39
CA ASP A 182 4.36 23.41 1.64
C ASP A 182 3.54 22.28 2.30
N PHE A 183 4.21 21.34 2.96
CA PHE A 183 3.60 20.18 3.63
C PHE A 183 3.36 20.39 5.13
N GLN A 184 3.25 21.63 5.61
CA GLN A 184 2.66 21.91 6.94
C GLN A 184 1.19 21.48 7.02
N SER A 185 0.44 21.61 5.92
CA SER A 185 -0.91 21.03 5.75
C SER A 185 -0.90 20.03 4.59
N PRO A 186 -0.42 18.79 4.82
CA PRO A 186 -0.11 17.84 3.75
C PRO A 186 -1.28 17.57 2.81
N MET A 187 -2.49 17.37 3.34
CA MET A 187 -3.62 17.00 2.49
C MET A 187 -4.12 18.12 1.59
N LYS A 188 -4.03 19.37 2.05
CA LYS A 188 -4.37 20.51 1.20
C LYS A 188 -3.42 20.59 0.00
N LYS A 189 -2.13 20.51 0.27
CA LYS A 189 -1.10 20.52 -0.77
C LYS A 189 -1.23 19.34 -1.72
N LEU A 190 -1.44 18.13 -1.19
CA LEU A 190 -1.64 16.93 -2.00
C LEU A 190 -2.89 17.07 -2.88
N ALA A 191 -4.03 17.49 -2.34
CA ALA A 191 -5.24 17.61 -3.14
C ALA A 191 -5.09 18.63 -4.28
N GLU A 192 -4.35 19.72 -4.08
CA GLU A 192 -4.01 20.68 -5.13
C GLU A 192 -3.08 20.06 -6.20
N GLU A 193 -2.05 19.31 -5.81
CA GLU A 193 -1.11 18.66 -6.73
C GLU A 193 -1.73 17.53 -7.55
N PHE A 194 -2.78 16.90 -7.03
CA PHE A 194 -3.43 15.74 -7.66
C PHE A 194 -4.54 16.11 -8.66
N ILE A 195 -4.94 17.39 -8.75
CA ILE A 195 -5.97 17.87 -9.69
C ILE A 195 -5.71 17.39 -11.14
N PRO A 196 -4.49 17.47 -11.70
CA PRO A 196 -4.24 17.05 -13.09
C PRO A 196 -4.39 15.54 -13.33
N PHE A 197 -4.41 14.73 -12.27
CA PHE A 197 -4.44 13.28 -12.33
C PHE A 197 -5.82 12.68 -11.99
N GLU A 198 -6.80 13.53 -11.69
CA GLU A 198 -8.12 13.14 -11.20
C GLU A 198 -8.82 12.13 -12.11
N SER A 199 -8.71 12.26 -13.43
CA SER A 199 -9.33 11.32 -14.39
C SER A 199 -8.78 9.89 -14.28
N CYS A 200 -7.45 9.75 -14.23
CA CYS A 200 -6.81 8.44 -14.08
C CYS A 200 -7.15 7.80 -12.72
N ILE A 201 -7.12 8.59 -11.65
CA ILE A 201 -7.47 8.13 -10.30
C ILE A 201 -8.94 7.73 -10.22
N SER A 202 -9.82 8.51 -10.86
CA SER A 202 -11.23 8.19 -10.98
C SER A 202 -11.42 6.82 -11.64
N SER A 203 -10.80 6.56 -12.79
CA SER A 203 -10.91 5.25 -13.45
C SER A 203 -10.43 4.10 -12.56
N ALA A 204 -9.26 4.26 -11.92
CA ALA A 204 -8.68 3.25 -11.05
C ALA A 204 -9.56 2.94 -9.84
N LEU A 205 -9.99 3.97 -9.10
CA LEU A 205 -10.86 3.81 -7.93
C LEU A 205 -12.23 3.27 -8.33
N PHE A 206 -12.81 3.77 -9.41
CA PHE A 206 -14.13 3.37 -9.86
C PHE A 206 -14.19 1.88 -10.23
N SER A 207 -13.10 1.32 -10.78
CA SER A 207 -13.00 -0.12 -11.06
C SER A 207 -13.14 -1.01 -9.82
N LEU A 208 -12.90 -0.47 -8.61
CA LEU A 208 -13.08 -1.19 -7.36
C LEU A 208 -14.56 -1.39 -6.98
N LEU A 209 -15.50 -0.70 -7.63
CA LEU A 209 -16.93 -0.69 -7.25
C LEU A 209 -17.57 -2.09 -7.29
N HIS A 210 -17.10 -2.96 -8.19
CA HIS A 210 -17.57 -4.35 -8.28
C HIS A 210 -16.76 -5.33 -7.42
N LEU A 211 -15.62 -4.89 -6.88
CA LEU A 211 -14.71 -5.73 -6.10
C LEU A 211 -14.84 -5.50 -4.60
N TYR A 212 -14.74 -4.24 -4.16
CA TYR A 212 -14.67 -3.91 -2.74
C TYR A 212 -15.92 -4.34 -1.96
N PRO A 213 -17.17 -4.05 -2.41
CA PRO A 213 -18.36 -4.45 -1.67
C PRO A 213 -18.49 -5.97 -1.50
N ARG A 214 -18.16 -6.78 -2.52
CA ARG A 214 -18.21 -8.25 -2.42
C ARG A 214 -17.13 -8.82 -1.51
N ARG A 215 -15.93 -8.21 -1.52
CA ARG A 215 -14.81 -8.62 -0.64
C ARG A 215 -15.00 -8.15 0.80
N ASN A 216 -15.72 -7.05 1.02
CA ASN A 216 -16.07 -6.52 2.32
C ASN A 216 -17.38 -7.12 2.88
N ALA A 217 -17.65 -8.40 2.62
CA ALA A 217 -18.84 -9.09 3.09
C ALA A 217 -18.77 -9.43 4.59
N THR A 218 -19.92 -9.49 5.25
CA THR A 218 -20.05 -9.89 6.66
C THR A 218 -19.89 -11.40 6.84
N ALA A 219 -19.58 -11.85 8.06
CA ALA A 219 -19.55 -13.27 8.37
C ALA A 219 -20.87 -14.00 8.08
N ALA A 220 -22.02 -13.33 8.24
CA ALA A 220 -23.32 -13.88 7.88
C ALA A 220 -23.45 -14.11 6.37
N GLN A 221 -22.99 -13.16 5.56
CA GLN A 221 -22.95 -13.30 4.10
C GLN A 221 -21.98 -14.39 3.66
N TRP A 222 -20.80 -14.50 4.30
CA TRP A 222 -19.87 -15.60 4.03
C TRP A 222 -20.47 -16.98 4.34
N ARG A 223 -21.22 -17.12 5.43
CA ARG A 223 -21.95 -18.36 5.74
C ARG A 223 -23.01 -18.66 4.68
N ALA A 224 -23.80 -17.67 4.28
CA ALA A 224 -24.84 -17.83 3.26
C ALA A 224 -24.26 -18.18 1.88
N GLN A 225 -23.03 -17.76 1.60
CA GLN A 225 -22.29 -18.06 0.36
C GLN A 225 -21.43 -19.32 0.45
N GLU A 226 -21.43 -20.01 1.60
CA GLU A 226 -20.58 -21.18 1.85
C GLU A 226 -19.09 -20.88 1.57
N MET A 227 -18.63 -19.70 1.97
CA MET A 227 -17.31 -19.19 1.56
C MET A 227 -16.17 -20.08 2.07
N LEU A 228 -15.27 -20.49 1.16
CA LEU A 228 -14.13 -21.40 1.38
C LEU A 228 -14.49 -22.88 1.67
N SER A 229 -15.77 -23.25 1.68
CA SER A 229 -16.21 -24.62 1.90
C SER A 229 -15.78 -25.54 0.75
N LEU A 230 -15.28 -26.73 1.10
CA LEU A 230 -15.01 -27.80 0.13
C LEU A 230 -16.06 -28.91 0.16
N VAL A 231 -16.86 -29.00 1.23
CA VAL A 231 -17.78 -30.13 1.45
C VAL A 231 -19.22 -29.85 1.02
N THR A 232 -19.61 -28.58 0.87
CA THR A 232 -21.01 -28.24 0.56
C THR A 232 -21.44 -28.67 -0.84
N LYS A 233 -20.49 -28.78 -1.79
CA LYS A 233 -20.76 -29.26 -3.16
C LYS A 233 -19.76 -30.35 -3.57
N PRO A 234 -19.93 -31.59 -3.08
CA PRO A 234 -18.98 -32.68 -3.34
C PRO A 234 -18.79 -33.00 -4.83
N THR A 235 -19.83 -32.78 -5.64
CA THR A 235 -19.81 -33.05 -7.09
C THR A 235 -18.83 -32.17 -7.87
N VAL A 236 -18.43 -31.02 -7.32
CA VAL A 236 -17.48 -30.08 -7.96
C VAL A 236 -16.15 -30.02 -7.21
N LEU A 237 -15.89 -30.97 -6.31
CA LEU A 237 -14.67 -31.02 -5.51
C LEU A 237 -13.41 -31.12 -6.38
N LEU A 238 -13.47 -31.82 -7.51
CA LEU A 238 -12.35 -31.94 -8.44
C LEU A 238 -12.23 -30.77 -9.42
N ASN A 239 -13.27 -29.93 -9.54
CA ASN A 239 -13.24 -28.79 -10.47
C ASN A 239 -12.28 -27.71 -9.95
N PRO A 240 -11.51 -27.05 -10.84
CA PRO A 240 -10.68 -25.92 -10.44
C PRO A 240 -11.54 -24.80 -9.83
N ALA A 241 -11.12 -24.29 -8.68
CA ALA A 241 -11.62 -23.04 -8.14
C ALA A 241 -11.05 -21.89 -8.98
N GLN A 242 -11.91 -21.23 -9.75
CA GLN A 242 -11.52 -20.19 -10.70
C GLN A 242 -12.48 -18.99 -10.68
N SER A 243 -11.96 -17.84 -11.10
CA SER A 243 -12.67 -16.57 -11.27
C SER A 243 -12.03 -15.85 -12.45
N GLU A 244 -12.80 -15.10 -13.24
CA GLU A 244 -12.25 -14.23 -14.30
C GLU A 244 -11.28 -13.18 -13.72
N THR A 245 -11.39 -12.91 -12.41
CA THR A 245 -10.54 -11.95 -11.69
C THR A 245 -9.74 -12.64 -10.58
N MET A 246 -9.10 -13.78 -10.86
CA MET A 246 -8.34 -14.60 -9.89
C MET A 246 -7.54 -13.78 -8.86
N ARG A 247 -6.76 -12.80 -9.32
CA ARG A 247 -5.88 -11.98 -8.47
C ARG A 247 -6.63 -11.03 -7.55
N CYS A 248 -7.84 -10.64 -7.94
CA CYS A 248 -8.74 -9.84 -7.11
C CYS A 248 -9.35 -10.65 -5.96
N GLU A 249 -9.42 -11.98 -6.04
CA GLU A 249 -10.03 -12.82 -5.00
C GLU A 249 -9.21 -12.86 -3.71
N TYR A 250 -7.89 -12.76 -3.82
CA TYR A 250 -6.96 -12.75 -2.69
C TYR A 250 -6.22 -11.42 -2.54
N LEU A 251 -6.60 -10.38 -3.30
CA LEU A 251 -6.10 -9.03 -3.08
C LEU A 251 -6.47 -8.58 -1.65
N PRO A 252 -5.52 -8.09 -0.84
CA PRO A 252 -5.82 -7.72 0.54
C PRO A 252 -6.89 -6.64 0.66
N LEU A 253 -7.88 -6.87 1.51
CA LEU A 253 -8.93 -5.90 1.82
C LEU A 253 -8.34 -4.64 2.46
N ASP A 254 -7.35 -4.77 3.34
CA ASP A 254 -6.64 -3.63 3.94
C ASP A 254 -5.97 -2.76 2.87
N THR A 255 -5.41 -3.36 1.83
CA THR A 255 -4.82 -2.63 0.70
C THR A 255 -5.89 -1.86 -0.08
N ILE A 256 -7.03 -2.48 -0.37
CA ILE A 256 -8.14 -1.85 -1.09
C ILE A 256 -8.70 -0.67 -0.28
N GLU A 257 -8.91 -0.84 1.02
CA GLU A 257 -9.38 0.25 1.90
C GLU A 257 -8.41 1.42 1.92
N ARG A 258 -7.10 1.16 1.99
CA ARG A 258 -6.08 2.20 1.93
C ARG A 258 -6.13 2.96 0.62
N TRP A 259 -6.29 2.27 -0.52
CA TRP A 259 -6.47 2.93 -1.82
C TRP A 259 -7.72 3.81 -1.85
N ILE A 260 -8.85 3.31 -1.34
CA ILE A 260 -10.12 4.06 -1.29
C ILE A 260 -9.98 5.31 -0.40
N ILE A 261 -9.51 5.13 0.84
CA ILE A 261 -9.40 6.22 1.81
C ILE A 261 -8.43 7.30 1.30
N ILE A 262 -7.21 6.92 0.92
CA ILE A 262 -6.20 7.88 0.47
C ILE A 262 -6.57 8.46 -0.90
N GLY A 263 -7.10 7.66 -1.82
CA GLY A 263 -7.50 8.10 -3.16
C GLY A 263 -8.55 9.20 -3.12
N TYR A 264 -9.62 9.02 -2.34
CA TYR A 264 -10.64 10.06 -2.17
C TYR A 264 -10.17 11.22 -1.27
N MET A 265 -9.13 11.03 -0.45
CA MET A 265 -8.50 12.14 0.26
C MET A 265 -7.69 13.05 -0.68
N VAL A 266 -7.00 12.50 -1.68
CA VAL A 266 -6.26 13.32 -2.67
C VAL A 266 -7.12 13.85 -3.81
N CYS A 267 -8.23 13.18 -4.14
CA CYS A 267 -9.21 13.64 -5.12
C CYS A 267 -10.63 13.75 -4.51
N PRO A 268 -10.85 14.68 -3.56
CA PRO A 268 -12.12 14.76 -2.81
C PRO A 268 -13.32 15.19 -3.67
N THR A 269 -13.07 15.91 -4.77
CA THR A 269 -14.05 16.32 -5.79
C THR A 269 -14.79 15.14 -6.41
N LEU A 270 -14.17 13.95 -6.48
CA LEU A 270 -14.81 12.72 -6.97
C LEU A 270 -16.04 12.32 -6.14
N LEU A 271 -16.08 12.67 -4.86
CA LEU A 271 -17.23 12.43 -3.98
C LEU A 271 -18.41 13.38 -4.21
N GLN A 272 -18.22 14.39 -5.05
CA GLN A 272 -19.28 15.31 -5.48
C GLN A 272 -19.70 15.05 -6.94
N SER A 273 -18.76 14.67 -7.80
CA SER A 273 -19.01 14.50 -9.23
C SER A 273 -19.78 13.22 -9.58
N ASN A 274 -19.65 12.15 -8.78
CA ASN A 274 -20.32 10.87 -9.06
C ASN A 274 -20.75 10.18 -7.76
N GLU A 275 -22.06 10.08 -7.53
CA GLU A 275 -22.62 9.50 -6.30
C GLU A 275 -22.30 8.00 -6.12
N ARG A 276 -22.00 7.27 -7.21
CA ARG A 276 -21.59 5.86 -7.11
C ARG A 276 -20.30 5.67 -6.30
N ASN A 277 -19.45 6.70 -6.22
CA ASN A 277 -18.26 6.70 -5.38
C ASN A 277 -18.59 6.51 -3.89
N HIS A 278 -19.81 6.86 -3.45
CA HIS A 278 -20.26 6.59 -2.07
C HIS A 278 -20.36 5.10 -1.75
N GLY A 279 -20.55 4.25 -2.75
CA GLY A 279 -20.53 2.78 -2.60
C GLY A 279 -19.15 2.24 -2.20
N LEU A 280 -18.08 3.02 -2.40
CA LEU A 280 -16.73 2.71 -1.93
C LEU A 280 -16.38 3.47 -0.65
N TRP A 281 -16.65 4.77 -0.66
CA TRP A 281 -16.26 5.69 0.42
C TRP A 281 -16.91 5.36 1.76
N ARG A 282 -18.25 5.19 1.80
CA ARG A 282 -18.95 4.94 3.06
C ARG A 282 -18.54 3.63 3.71
N PRO A 283 -18.54 2.48 3.01
CA PRO A 283 -18.15 1.23 3.67
C PRO A 283 -16.69 1.25 4.13
N ALA A 284 -15.77 1.90 3.40
CA ALA A 284 -14.38 2.09 3.86
C ALA A 284 -14.27 2.94 5.13
N LEU A 285 -15.07 4.00 5.27
CA LEU A 285 -15.13 4.78 6.50
C LEU A 285 -15.80 4.04 7.66
N GLN A 286 -16.66 3.05 7.39
CA GLN A 286 -17.41 2.33 8.41
C GLN A 286 -16.71 1.05 8.89
N ASN A 287 -15.85 0.46 8.06
CA ASN A 287 -15.17 -0.80 8.38
C ASN A 287 -13.94 -0.61 9.31
N SER A 288 -13.44 0.62 9.45
CA SER A 288 -12.26 0.91 10.26
C SER A 288 -12.33 2.35 10.80
N TYR A 289 -11.48 2.68 11.78
CA TYR A 289 -11.20 4.08 12.17
C TYR A 289 -9.74 4.50 12.01
N CYS A 290 -8.88 3.57 11.59
CA CYS A 290 -7.50 3.84 11.30
C CYS A 290 -6.96 2.99 10.15
N ILE A 291 -6.03 3.56 9.38
CA ILE A 291 -5.28 2.82 8.36
C ILE A 291 -3.79 2.85 8.66
N THR A 292 -3.08 1.81 8.27
CA THR A 292 -1.61 1.79 8.37
C THR A 292 -1.01 2.74 7.33
N LEU A 293 -0.16 3.67 7.77
CA LEU A 293 0.74 4.40 6.88
C LEU A 293 1.96 3.55 6.59
N PHE A 294 2.64 3.09 7.65
CA PHE A 294 3.78 2.19 7.57
C PHE A 294 4.04 1.50 8.91
N ARG A 295 4.12 0.17 8.92
CA ARG A 295 4.30 -0.64 10.15
C ARG A 295 3.23 -0.29 11.21
N ASP A 296 3.65 0.17 12.39
CA ASP A 296 2.82 0.61 13.50
C ASP A 296 2.37 2.08 13.38
N GLU A 297 2.90 2.87 12.43
CA GLU A 297 2.41 4.23 12.22
C GLU A 297 1.05 4.21 11.52
N VAL A 298 0.02 4.69 12.21
CA VAL A 298 -1.36 4.74 11.71
C VAL A 298 -1.85 6.16 11.40
N LEU A 299 -2.84 6.26 10.52
CA LEU A 299 -3.64 7.46 10.33
C LEU A 299 -5.03 7.22 10.91
N MET A 300 -5.36 7.93 12.00
CA MET A 300 -6.72 8.04 12.54
C MET A 300 -7.55 8.93 11.62
N PHE A 301 -8.16 8.32 10.61
CA PHE A 301 -8.55 9.07 9.41
C PHE A 301 -9.83 9.88 9.58
N HIS A 302 -10.82 9.49 10.41
CA HIS A 302 -12.08 10.23 10.49
C HIS A 302 -11.89 11.68 10.90
N LYS A 303 -11.18 11.94 12.01
CA LYS A 303 -10.96 13.31 12.48
C LYS A 303 -10.06 14.09 11.51
N TYR A 304 -9.07 13.42 10.94
CA TYR A 304 -8.17 14.02 9.98
C TYR A 304 -8.90 14.47 8.70
N ILE A 305 -9.76 13.61 8.16
CA ILE A 305 -10.62 13.89 7.01
C ILE A 305 -11.66 14.95 7.36
N GLU A 306 -12.27 14.90 8.55
CA GLU A 306 -13.24 15.92 9.00
C GLU A 306 -12.64 17.32 8.95
N VAL A 307 -11.44 17.51 9.52
CA VAL A 307 -10.74 18.80 9.54
C VAL A 307 -10.35 19.22 8.13
N PHE A 308 -9.85 18.30 7.32
CA PHE A 308 -9.46 18.58 5.94
C PHE A 308 -10.67 18.98 5.08
N PHE A 309 -11.75 18.20 5.08
CA PHE A 309 -12.96 18.48 4.30
C PHE A 309 -13.65 19.76 4.76
N ALA A 310 -13.62 20.10 6.05
CA ALA A 310 -14.15 21.37 6.55
C ALA A 310 -13.38 22.59 5.97
N SER A 311 -12.12 22.41 5.56
CA SER A 311 -11.35 23.47 4.89
C SER A 311 -11.70 23.67 3.41
N ILE A 312 -12.48 22.75 2.82
CA ILE A 312 -12.88 22.80 1.41
C ILE A 312 -14.29 23.37 1.28
N LYS A 313 -14.44 24.42 0.48
CA LYS A 313 -15.75 25.05 0.22
C LYS A 313 -16.70 24.03 -0.43
N GLY A 314 -17.93 23.93 0.10
CA GLY A 314 -18.96 23.01 -0.43
C GLY A 314 -18.94 21.59 0.14
N PHE A 315 -18.04 21.27 1.08
CA PHE A 315 -17.89 19.92 1.63
C PHE A 315 -18.67 19.67 2.94
N SER A 316 -19.52 20.59 3.40
CA SER A 316 -20.25 20.46 4.67
C SER A 316 -21.06 19.16 4.78
N LYS A 317 -21.70 18.72 3.70
CA LYS A 317 -22.41 17.42 3.64
C LYS A 317 -21.45 16.23 3.83
N ARG A 318 -20.25 16.32 3.27
CA ARG A 318 -19.22 15.27 3.37
C ARG A 318 -18.59 15.21 4.75
N VAL A 319 -18.42 16.36 5.41
CA VAL A 319 -18.03 16.41 6.82
C VAL A 319 -19.07 15.70 7.70
N ALA A 320 -20.37 15.92 7.46
CA ALA A 320 -21.43 15.24 8.21
C ALA A 320 -21.40 13.71 7.98
N GLU A 321 -21.26 13.27 6.73
CA GLU A 321 -21.14 11.86 6.35
C GLU A 321 -19.93 11.16 7.00
N VAL A 322 -18.78 11.85 7.10
CA VAL A 322 -17.59 11.33 7.79
C VAL A 322 -17.84 11.17 9.29
N LYS A 323 -18.55 12.11 9.93
CA LYS A 323 -18.92 12.02 11.35
C LYS A 323 -19.89 10.87 11.61
N GLU A 324 -20.89 10.70 10.75
CA GLU A 324 -21.83 9.59 10.83
C GLU A 324 -21.12 8.24 10.66
N SER A 325 -20.28 8.12 9.63
CA SER A 325 -19.51 6.89 9.38
C SER A 325 -18.54 6.58 10.52
N SER A 326 -17.96 7.61 11.16
CA SER A 326 -17.15 7.45 12.36
C SER A 326 -17.94 6.84 13.51
N ASN A 327 -19.17 7.31 13.76
CA ASN A 327 -20.02 6.75 14.80
C ASN A 327 -20.38 5.28 14.51
N VAL A 328 -20.70 4.95 13.26
CA VAL A 328 -20.99 3.57 12.82
C VAL A 328 -19.76 2.67 13.03
N ALA A 329 -18.58 3.11 12.60
CA ALA A 329 -17.33 2.35 12.77
C ALA A 329 -17.05 2.03 14.25
N LEU A 330 -17.19 3.04 15.13
CA LEU A 330 -16.94 2.87 16.56
C LEU A 330 -17.95 1.96 17.26
N GLN A 331 -19.14 1.77 16.68
CA GLN A 331 -20.19 0.90 17.23
C GLN A 331 -20.17 -0.51 16.65
N GLN A 332 -19.86 -0.67 15.36
CA GLN A 332 -20.12 -1.90 14.63
C GLN A 332 -18.85 -2.63 14.15
N ALA A 333 -17.76 -1.92 13.87
CA ALA A 333 -16.58 -2.52 13.24
C ALA A 333 -15.95 -3.61 14.12
N GLY A 334 -15.85 -3.39 15.43
CA GLY A 334 -15.34 -4.39 16.38
C GLY A 334 -16.09 -5.73 16.29
N MET A 335 -17.42 -5.68 16.39
CA MET A 335 -18.28 -6.87 16.29
C MET A 335 -18.18 -7.54 14.91
N LEU A 336 -18.19 -6.74 13.84
CA LEU A 336 -18.08 -7.24 12.47
C LEU A 336 -16.81 -8.07 12.28
N HIS A 337 -15.66 -7.54 12.66
CA HIS A 337 -14.35 -8.20 12.52
C HIS A 337 -14.21 -9.39 13.47
N LYS A 338 -14.77 -9.32 14.67
CA LYS A 338 -14.84 -10.46 15.60
C LYS A 338 -15.61 -11.64 15.00
N GLU A 339 -16.75 -11.39 14.36
CA GLU A 339 -17.53 -12.43 13.70
C GLU A 339 -16.83 -12.99 12.46
N ARG A 340 -16.08 -12.17 11.71
CA ARG A 340 -15.24 -12.64 10.61
C ARG A 340 -14.14 -13.58 11.09
N ARG A 341 -13.44 -13.25 12.18
CA ARG A 341 -12.42 -14.13 12.77
C ARG A 341 -13.00 -15.47 13.23
N LYS A 342 -14.18 -15.46 13.87
CA LYS A 342 -14.89 -16.70 14.23
C LYS A 342 -15.21 -17.56 13.01
N PHE A 343 -15.75 -16.96 11.95
CA PHE A 343 -16.02 -17.68 10.70
C PHE A 343 -14.75 -18.29 10.11
N LEU A 344 -13.68 -17.49 10.02
CA LEU A 344 -12.42 -17.92 9.42
C LEU A 344 -11.75 -19.05 10.21
N ARG A 345 -11.88 -19.10 11.55
CA ARG A 345 -11.39 -20.24 12.33
C ARG A 345 -12.02 -21.56 11.86
N SER A 346 -13.35 -21.61 11.74
CA SER A 346 -14.04 -22.80 11.27
C SER A 346 -13.72 -23.12 9.80
N ALA A 347 -13.68 -22.10 8.94
CA ALA A 347 -13.41 -22.29 7.52
C ALA A 347 -11.97 -22.79 7.26
N LEU A 348 -10.97 -22.22 7.94
CA LEU A 348 -9.57 -22.64 7.79
C LEU A 348 -9.31 -23.99 8.46
N LEU A 349 -10.00 -24.32 9.56
CA LEU A 349 -9.98 -25.66 10.14
C LEU A 349 -10.45 -26.70 9.10
N GLU A 350 -11.65 -26.53 8.54
CA GLU A 350 -12.20 -27.44 7.52
C GLU A 350 -11.26 -27.57 6.32
N LEU A 351 -10.81 -26.43 5.78
CA LEU A 351 -9.90 -26.39 4.64
C LEU A 351 -8.59 -27.13 4.95
N SER A 352 -7.99 -26.91 6.13
CA SER A 352 -6.74 -27.56 6.54
C SER A 352 -6.91 -29.08 6.70
N GLN A 353 -8.00 -29.55 7.30
CA GLN A 353 -8.25 -30.97 7.52
C GLN A 353 -8.44 -31.71 6.19
N ILE A 354 -9.26 -31.15 5.29
CA ILE A 354 -9.54 -31.76 3.99
C ILE A 354 -8.30 -31.80 3.11
N LEU A 355 -7.51 -30.73 3.09
CA LEU A 355 -6.26 -30.70 2.31
C LEU A 355 -5.16 -31.56 2.91
N SER A 356 -5.19 -31.81 4.22
CA SER A 356 -4.28 -32.75 4.87
C SER A 356 -4.62 -34.21 4.50
N ASP A 357 -5.91 -34.56 4.49
CA ASP A 357 -6.41 -35.88 4.11
C ASP A 357 -6.26 -36.14 2.60
N GLN A 358 -6.58 -35.14 1.77
CA GLN A 358 -6.51 -35.20 0.31
C GLN A 358 -5.58 -34.11 -0.26
N PRO A 359 -4.24 -34.26 -0.15
CA PRO A 359 -3.29 -33.26 -0.66
C PRO A 359 -3.41 -32.97 -2.16
N GLY A 360 -3.93 -33.93 -2.94
CA GLY A 360 -4.20 -33.77 -4.38
C GLY A 360 -5.11 -32.58 -4.71
N LEU A 361 -6.00 -32.21 -3.78
CA LEU A 361 -6.90 -31.07 -3.93
C LEU A 361 -6.19 -29.71 -3.92
N LEU A 362 -4.94 -29.64 -3.45
CA LEU A 362 -4.16 -28.41 -3.49
C LEU A 362 -4.02 -27.86 -4.92
N GLY A 363 -3.94 -28.73 -5.93
CA GLY A 363 -3.94 -28.32 -7.35
C GLY A 363 -5.19 -27.52 -7.73
N PRO A 364 -6.37 -28.15 -7.81
CA PRO A 364 -7.60 -27.46 -8.22
C PRO A 364 -8.11 -26.42 -7.21
N LYS A 365 -7.74 -26.48 -5.93
CA LYS A 365 -8.26 -25.59 -4.86
C LYS A 365 -7.25 -24.58 -4.33
N ALA A 366 -6.11 -24.38 -5.00
CA ALA A 366 -5.10 -23.42 -4.55
C ALA A 366 -5.66 -22.00 -4.32
N LEU A 367 -6.64 -21.58 -5.11
CA LEU A 367 -7.31 -20.29 -4.94
C LEU A 367 -7.93 -20.12 -3.55
N TYR A 368 -8.60 -21.15 -3.03
CA TYR A 368 -9.23 -21.08 -1.70
C TYR A 368 -8.18 -20.97 -0.60
N VAL A 369 -7.02 -21.61 -0.76
CA VAL A 369 -5.89 -21.46 0.17
C VAL A 369 -5.37 -20.01 0.16
N LEU A 370 -5.18 -19.41 -1.02
CA LEU A 370 -4.74 -18.01 -1.15
C LEU A 370 -5.78 -17.03 -0.57
N MET A 371 -7.07 -17.25 -0.83
CA MET A 371 -8.16 -16.47 -0.25
C MET A 371 -8.17 -16.60 1.28
N GLY A 372 -8.08 -17.83 1.81
CA GLY A 372 -8.01 -18.10 3.24
C GLY A 372 -6.85 -17.37 3.93
N PHE A 373 -5.65 -17.40 3.35
CA PHE A 373 -4.51 -16.63 3.85
C PHE A 373 -4.79 -15.14 3.84
N SER A 374 -5.29 -14.60 2.73
CA SER A 374 -5.55 -13.17 2.58
C SER A 374 -6.57 -12.69 3.63
N PHE A 375 -7.69 -13.39 3.77
CA PHE A 375 -8.78 -13.00 4.67
C PHE A 375 -8.35 -13.09 6.14
N ALA A 376 -7.71 -14.19 6.53
CA ALA A 376 -7.23 -14.36 7.91
C ALA A 376 -6.16 -13.33 8.26
N ARG A 377 -5.19 -13.09 7.36
CA ARG A 377 -4.15 -12.08 7.56
C ARG A 377 -4.76 -10.70 7.77
N ASP A 378 -5.71 -10.31 6.92
CA ASP A 378 -6.35 -8.99 7.01
C ASP A 378 -7.07 -8.80 8.35
N GLU A 379 -7.81 -9.80 8.82
CA GLU A 379 -8.51 -9.74 10.11
C GLU A 379 -7.55 -9.69 11.31
N ILE A 380 -6.41 -10.40 11.24
CA ILE A 380 -5.36 -10.36 12.27
C ILE A 380 -4.72 -8.97 12.31
N LEU A 381 -4.29 -8.43 11.16
CA LEU A 381 -3.66 -7.11 11.10
C LEU A 381 -4.63 -6.01 11.49
N TRP A 382 -5.90 -6.13 11.10
CA TRP A 382 -6.94 -5.21 11.53
C TRP A 382 -7.05 -5.21 13.06
N LEU A 383 -7.15 -6.39 13.69
CA LEU A 383 -7.25 -6.50 15.15
C LEU A 383 -6.05 -5.88 15.85
N VAL A 384 -4.82 -6.28 15.48
CA VAL A 384 -3.58 -5.78 16.10
C VAL A 384 -3.51 -4.26 16.00
N ARG A 385 -3.77 -3.70 14.82
CA ARG A 385 -3.73 -2.25 14.61
C ARG A 385 -4.70 -1.52 15.54
N HIS A 386 -5.93 -2.02 15.67
CA HIS A 386 -7.00 -1.36 16.43
C HIS A 386 -6.81 -1.51 17.95
N VAL A 387 -6.22 -2.63 18.41
CA VAL A 387 -5.84 -2.82 19.82
C VAL A 387 -4.70 -1.89 20.21
N GLU A 388 -3.67 -1.76 19.38
CA GLU A 388 -2.53 -0.88 19.66
C GLU A 388 -2.87 0.61 19.55
N HIS A 389 -3.92 0.95 18.79
CA HIS A 389 -4.33 2.33 18.53
C HIS A 389 -5.81 2.58 18.86
N PRO A 390 -6.23 2.37 20.13
CA PRO A 390 -7.63 2.50 20.49
C PRO A 390 -8.11 3.94 20.25
N HIS A 391 -9.27 4.06 19.61
CA HIS A 391 -9.84 5.37 19.34
C HIS A 391 -10.04 6.16 20.64
N PRO A 392 -9.74 7.48 20.70
CA PRO A 392 -9.83 8.26 21.94
C PRO A 392 -11.18 8.17 22.67
N LYS A 393 -12.28 8.07 21.92
CA LYS A 393 -13.65 7.89 22.46
C LYS A 393 -13.93 6.50 23.05
N MET A 394 -13.06 5.51 22.81
CA MET A 394 -13.20 4.11 23.25
C MET A 394 -12.24 3.73 24.38
N LYS A 395 -11.19 4.52 24.65
CA LYS A 395 -10.16 4.21 25.67
C LYS A 395 -10.70 3.86 27.06
N ASN A 396 -11.84 4.42 27.45
CA ASN A 396 -12.44 4.21 28.77
C ASN A 396 -13.65 3.26 28.75
N LYS A 397 -13.93 2.61 27.61
CA LYS A 397 -15.00 1.63 27.48
C LYS A 397 -14.38 0.24 27.38
N PRO A 398 -14.60 -0.67 28.33
CA PRO A 398 -14.24 -2.06 28.12
C PRO A 398 -15.08 -2.59 26.96
N THR A 399 -14.44 -3.00 25.88
CA THR A 399 -15.13 -3.66 24.76
C THR A 399 -14.42 -4.96 24.45
N THR A 400 -15.12 -6.06 24.74
CA THR A 400 -14.67 -7.44 24.47
C THR A 400 -14.61 -7.77 22.98
N ASP A 401 -14.82 -6.80 22.10
CA ASP A 401 -14.84 -7.01 20.64
C ASP A 401 -13.44 -6.92 20.01
N PHE A 402 -12.52 -6.27 20.72
CA PHE A 402 -11.09 -6.20 20.36
C PHE A 402 -10.25 -7.24 21.10
N GLU A 403 -10.89 -8.13 21.87
CA GLU A 403 -10.25 -9.27 22.50
C GLU A 403 -10.56 -10.54 21.69
N ASP A 404 -9.54 -11.35 21.43
CA ASP A 404 -9.72 -12.65 20.79
C ASP A 404 -8.80 -13.71 21.43
N PRO A 405 -9.24 -14.38 22.50
CA PRO A 405 -8.48 -15.45 23.14
C PRO A 405 -8.19 -16.64 22.21
N GLN A 406 -8.94 -16.77 21.12
CA GLN A 406 -8.79 -17.83 20.11
C GLN A 406 -8.00 -17.35 18.88
N LEU A 407 -7.36 -16.18 18.93
CA LEU A 407 -6.45 -15.75 17.86
C LEU A 407 -5.33 -16.78 17.57
N PRO A 408 -4.73 -17.45 18.59
CA PRO A 408 -3.74 -18.50 18.34
C PRO A 408 -4.27 -19.66 17.50
N GLU A 409 -5.55 -20.02 17.63
CA GLU A 409 -6.18 -21.07 16.81
C GLU A 409 -6.25 -20.66 15.34
N LEU A 410 -6.62 -19.40 15.04
CA LEU A 410 -6.64 -18.90 13.67
C LEU A 410 -5.22 -18.89 13.06
N LEU A 411 -4.23 -18.42 13.82
CA LEU A 411 -2.82 -18.45 13.42
C LEU A 411 -2.32 -19.87 13.18
N PHE A 412 -2.71 -20.82 14.03
CA PHE A 412 -2.36 -22.23 13.88
C PHE A 412 -2.86 -22.80 12.56
N TYR A 413 -4.12 -22.60 12.18
CA TYR A 413 -4.62 -23.13 10.90
C TYR A 413 -4.00 -22.43 9.67
N MET A 414 -3.61 -21.15 9.78
CA MET A 414 -2.79 -20.52 8.76
C MET A 414 -1.43 -21.21 8.62
N GLU A 415 -0.78 -21.55 9.74
CA GLU A 415 0.49 -22.26 9.73
C GLU A 415 0.37 -23.69 9.20
N GLU A 416 -0.70 -24.41 9.54
CA GLU A 416 -1.00 -25.74 8.97
C GLU A 416 -1.18 -25.67 7.45
N LEU A 417 -2.01 -24.75 6.94
CA LEU A 417 -2.17 -24.55 5.49
C LEU A 417 -0.84 -24.20 4.83
N ARG A 418 -0.01 -23.36 5.47
CA ARG A 418 1.32 -23.01 4.95
C ARG A 418 2.25 -24.22 4.92
N ALA A 419 2.21 -25.07 5.94
CA ALA A 419 2.96 -26.31 6.01
C ALA A 419 2.51 -27.30 4.91
N LEU A 420 1.20 -27.44 4.66
CA LEU A 420 0.66 -28.26 3.59
C LEU A 420 1.13 -27.78 2.21
N VAL A 421 1.05 -26.48 1.93
CA VAL A 421 1.55 -25.90 0.66
C VAL A 421 3.05 -26.18 0.49
N LYS A 422 3.85 -26.02 1.54
CA LYS A 422 5.29 -26.30 1.49
C LYS A 422 5.59 -27.80 1.32
N LYS A 423 4.87 -28.67 2.02
CA LYS A 423 5.06 -30.12 1.98
C LYS A 423 4.68 -30.70 0.64
N TYR A 424 3.58 -30.23 0.06
CA TYR A 424 2.99 -30.77 -1.16
C TYR A 424 3.12 -29.80 -2.36
N TYR A 425 4.12 -28.92 -2.37
CA TYR A 425 4.33 -27.94 -3.44
C TYR A 425 4.43 -28.60 -4.83
N GLN A 426 4.94 -29.84 -4.90
CA GLN A 426 5.04 -30.59 -6.15
C GLN A 426 3.66 -30.90 -6.75
N VAL A 427 2.64 -31.14 -5.92
CA VAL A 427 1.26 -31.37 -6.38
C VAL A 427 0.73 -30.11 -7.07
N LEU A 428 0.91 -28.95 -6.44
CA LEU A 428 0.57 -27.65 -7.01
C LEU A 428 1.29 -27.42 -8.35
N GLN A 429 2.61 -27.61 -8.35
CA GLN A 429 3.42 -27.39 -9.54
C GLN A 429 2.99 -28.31 -10.69
N GLN A 430 2.85 -29.62 -10.44
CA GLN A 430 2.45 -30.58 -11.46
C GLN A 430 1.10 -30.22 -12.07
N TYR A 431 0.13 -29.88 -11.22
CA TYR A 431 -1.20 -29.46 -11.66
C TYR A 431 -1.14 -28.22 -12.56
N TYR A 432 -0.48 -27.14 -12.11
CA TYR A 432 -0.45 -25.89 -12.86
C TYR A 432 0.47 -25.92 -14.08
N VAL A 433 1.53 -26.73 -14.11
CA VAL A 433 2.32 -26.97 -15.34
C VAL A 433 1.45 -27.64 -16.40
N GLN A 434 0.69 -28.67 -16.02
CA GLN A 434 -0.25 -29.31 -16.94
C GLN A 434 -1.37 -28.36 -17.39
N TYR A 435 -1.86 -27.52 -16.48
CA TYR A 435 -2.89 -26.52 -16.81
C TYR A 435 -2.38 -25.48 -17.82
N LEU A 436 -1.19 -24.92 -17.58
CA LEU A 436 -0.56 -23.94 -18.45
C LEU A 436 -0.30 -24.52 -19.84
N ASN A 437 0.26 -25.73 -19.90
CA ASN A 437 0.62 -26.40 -21.14
C ASN A 437 -0.62 -26.92 -21.92
N GLY A 438 -1.53 -27.59 -21.22
CA GLY A 438 -2.63 -28.36 -21.82
C GLY A 438 -3.93 -27.58 -22.02
N TYR A 439 -4.11 -26.43 -21.37
CA TYR A 439 -5.32 -25.61 -21.50
C TYR A 439 -4.98 -24.15 -21.83
N ASP A 440 -4.25 -23.45 -20.97
CA ASP A 440 -4.04 -22.01 -21.11
C ASP A 440 -3.30 -21.65 -22.40
N ALA A 441 -2.26 -22.41 -22.75
CA ALA A 441 -1.52 -22.22 -24.00
C ALA A 441 -2.43 -22.33 -25.23
N ILE A 442 -3.32 -23.32 -25.26
CA ILE A 442 -4.24 -23.55 -26.39
C ILE A 442 -5.25 -22.40 -26.50
N VAL A 443 -5.88 -22.03 -25.38
CA VAL A 443 -6.86 -20.95 -25.34
C VAL A 443 -6.21 -19.62 -25.73
N LEU A 444 -5.05 -19.30 -25.16
CA LEU A 444 -4.32 -18.07 -25.48
C LEU A 444 -3.89 -18.04 -26.94
N ASN A 445 -3.35 -19.13 -27.49
CA ASN A 445 -2.94 -19.20 -28.90
C ASN A 445 -4.12 -18.95 -29.84
N ASN A 446 -5.30 -19.51 -29.54
CA ASN A 446 -6.52 -19.26 -30.31
C ASN A 446 -6.96 -17.79 -30.23
N LEU A 447 -6.88 -17.17 -29.04
CA LEU A 447 -7.19 -15.75 -28.89
C LEU A 447 -6.22 -14.86 -29.68
N VAL A 448 -4.92 -15.12 -29.57
CA VAL A 448 -3.86 -14.35 -30.26
C VAL A 448 -4.02 -14.43 -31.77
N LYS A 449 -4.29 -15.62 -32.33
CA LYS A 449 -4.52 -15.81 -33.78
C LYS A 449 -5.75 -15.08 -34.31
N ASN A 450 -6.74 -14.84 -33.44
CA ASN A 450 -8.00 -14.18 -33.80
C ASN A 450 -7.96 -12.65 -33.58
N LEU A 451 -6.82 -12.08 -33.15
CA LEU A 451 -6.69 -10.63 -33.00
C LEU A 451 -6.65 -9.96 -34.39
N PRO A 452 -7.57 -9.03 -34.69
CA PRO A 452 -7.65 -8.41 -36.02
C PRO A 452 -6.46 -7.48 -36.32
N LEU A 453 -5.92 -6.83 -35.29
CA LEU A 453 -4.78 -5.90 -35.37
C LEU A 453 -3.96 -6.02 -34.08
N CYS A 454 -2.69 -6.36 -34.21
CA CYS A 454 -1.73 -6.43 -33.10
C CYS A 454 -0.37 -5.91 -33.61
N PRO A 455 0.21 -4.87 -33.01
CA PRO A 455 1.54 -4.40 -33.42
C PRO A 455 2.63 -5.44 -33.12
N GLU A 456 3.81 -5.25 -33.73
CA GLU A 456 4.89 -6.24 -33.69
C GLU A 456 5.39 -6.51 -32.26
N ASP A 457 5.61 -5.47 -31.47
CA ASP A 457 6.11 -5.58 -30.09
C ASP A 457 5.15 -6.41 -29.21
N GLU A 458 3.84 -6.13 -29.26
CA GLU A 458 2.83 -6.89 -28.53
C GLU A 458 2.71 -8.33 -29.05
N SER A 459 2.80 -8.53 -30.37
CA SER A 459 2.74 -9.86 -30.99
C SER A 459 3.91 -10.75 -30.55
N ILE A 460 5.12 -10.18 -30.45
CA ILE A 460 6.30 -10.88 -29.93
C ILE A 460 6.07 -11.33 -28.49
N ILE A 461 5.54 -10.45 -27.63
CA ILE A 461 5.27 -10.76 -26.22
C ILE A 461 4.21 -11.86 -26.09
N LEU A 462 3.08 -11.73 -26.79
CA LEU A 462 1.98 -12.70 -26.74
C LEU A 462 2.42 -14.07 -27.26
N SER A 463 3.18 -14.11 -28.36
CA SER A 463 3.72 -15.35 -28.92
C SER A 463 4.74 -16.00 -27.98
N SER A 464 5.56 -15.19 -27.30
CA SER A 464 6.50 -15.67 -26.29
C SER A 464 5.79 -16.32 -25.10
N PHE A 465 4.65 -15.78 -24.64
CA PHE A 465 3.84 -16.40 -23.59
C PHE A 465 3.34 -17.80 -24.01
N VAL A 466 2.79 -17.91 -25.22
CA VAL A 466 2.32 -19.20 -25.76
C VAL A 466 3.47 -20.21 -25.82
N GLN A 467 4.60 -19.83 -26.44
CA GLN A 467 5.77 -20.70 -26.56
C GLN A 467 6.31 -21.16 -25.20
N GLN A 468 6.38 -20.25 -24.23
CA GLN A 468 6.84 -20.60 -22.89
C GLN A 468 5.91 -21.61 -22.23
N MET A 469 4.59 -21.42 -22.28
CA MET A 469 3.62 -22.36 -21.71
C MET A 469 3.64 -23.73 -22.43
N GLU A 470 3.74 -23.75 -23.75
CA GLU A 470 3.85 -24.98 -24.57
C GLU A 470 5.14 -25.75 -24.28
N SER A 471 6.22 -25.06 -23.91
CA SER A 471 7.50 -25.70 -23.56
C SER A 471 7.51 -26.33 -22.16
N LEU A 472 6.56 -25.98 -21.29
CA LEU A 472 6.54 -26.49 -19.92
C LEU A 472 6.23 -28.00 -19.92
N ASN A 473 7.16 -28.78 -19.38
CA ASN A 473 6.96 -30.21 -19.12
C ASN A 473 7.35 -30.57 -17.67
N LEU A 474 6.79 -31.68 -17.18
CA LEU A 474 7.01 -32.14 -15.80
C LEU A 474 8.47 -32.57 -15.53
N LYS A 475 9.20 -32.98 -16.58
CA LYS A 475 10.59 -33.47 -16.44
C LYS A 475 11.56 -32.31 -16.17
N GLU A 476 11.42 -31.19 -16.86
CA GLU A 476 12.26 -29.99 -16.70
C GLU A 476 11.93 -29.17 -15.45
N SER A 477 10.66 -29.20 -15.03
CA SER A 477 10.19 -28.46 -13.85
C SER A 477 10.78 -29.01 -12.53
N ASN A 478 11.01 -30.32 -12.47
CA ASN A 478 11.63 -30.99 -11.32
C ASN A 478 13.15 -30.77 -11.24
N SER A 479 13.84 -30.61 -12.37
CA SER A 479 15.30 -30.39 -12.41
C SER A 479 15.69 -28.94 -12.08
N ARG A 480 14.99 -27.94 -12.63
CA ARG A 480 15.29 -26.51 -12.37
C ARG A 480 15.02 -26.09 -10.92
N LEU A 481 14.12 -26.78 -10.20
CA LEU A 481 13.85 -26.50 -8.79
C LEU A 481 14.87 -27.11 -7.83
N ALA A 482 15.49 -28.25 -8.18
CA ALA A 482 16.60 -28.77 -7.40
C ALA A 482 17.74 -27.74 -7.32
N GLU A 483 17.98 -27.01 -8.42
CA GLU A 483 18.96 -25.91 -8.45
C GLU A 483 18.52 -24.67 -7.66
N CYS A 484 17.22 -24.33 -7.66
CA CYS A 484 16.70 -23.14 -6.98
C CYS A 484 16.56 -23.33 -5.45
N LEU A 485 16.19 -24.53 -4.98
CA LEU A 485 16.13 -24.87 -3.55
C LEU A 485 17.53 -25.01 -2.94
N CYS A 486 18.55 -25.35 -3.73
CA CYS A 486 19.94 -25.31 -3.26
C CYS A 486 20.44 -23.86 -3.04
N ARG A 487 19.91 -22.86 -3.75
CA ARG A 487 20.30 -21.45 -3.61
C ARG A 487 19.61 -20.69 -2.46
N THR A 488 18.64 -21.31 -1.78
CA THR A 488 17.91 -20.72 -0.63
C THR A 488 18.34 -21.33 0.71
N LYS A 489 19.41 -22.13 0.71
CA LYS A 489 20.02 -22.72 1.91
C LYS A 489 21.30 -21.99 2.38
N ASP A 490 21.71 -20.94 1.68
CA ASP A 490 22.71 -19.96 2.12
C ASP A 490 22.00 -18.63 2.40
#